data_AF-A0A7S8CZM8-F1
#
_entry.id   AF-A0A7S8CZM8-F1
#
_cell.length_a   1.000
_cell.length_b   1.000
_cell.length_c   1.000
_cell.angle_alpha   90.00
_cell.angle_beta   90.00
_cell.angle_gamma   90.00
#
_symmetry.space_group_name_H-M   'P 1'
#
loop_
_entity.id
_entity.type
_entity.pdbx_description
1 polymer ?
#
loop_
_entity_poly.entity_id
_entity_poly.type
_entity_poly.pdbx_seq_one_letter_code
_entity_poly.pdbx_strand_id
1 'polypeptide(L)'
;MVNFVTSITLLLTAVSTVVALPNTLEKRAVTCRDDLPNSELANANEAAACIDYLASLGNQACVATISGQSFCRRGNTQITGLARGAPTRTSTCYLCSQEVARGAGLILDRCTRGDGKVRGANEAWGNGNLLVDIRRVVQ
;
A
#
# COMPACT_ATOMS: atom_id res chain seq x y z
N MET A 1 37.80 -63.49 -26.11
CA MET A 1 36.79 -62.52 -26.62
C MET A 1 35.98 -62.02 -25.45
N VAL A 2 36.14 -60.75 -25.08
CA VAL A 2 35.05 -59.76 -24.85
C VAL A 2 35.71 -58.40 -24.61
N ASN A 3 35.48 -57.46 -25.53
CA ASN A 3 35.98 -56.09 -25.48
C ASN A 3 35.17 -55.27 -24.46
N PHE A 4 35.87 -54.52 -23.61
CA PHE A 4 35.27 -53.49 -22.77
C PHE A 4 34.97 -52.25 -23.62
N VAL A 5 33.69 -51.99 -23.84
CA VAL A 5 33.22 -50.79 -24.55
C VAL A 5 33.26 -49.63 -23.56
N THR A 6 34.20 -48.71 -23.78
CA THR A 6 34.27 -47.39 -23.14
C THR A 6 33.13 -46.52 -23.66
N SER A 7 32.12 -46.25 -22.82
CA SER A 7 31.08 -45.24 -23.09
C SER A 7 31.42 -43.93 -22.37
N ILE A 8 31.90 -42.95 -23.13
CA ILE A 8 32.02 -41.55 -22.71
C ILE A 8 30.66 -40.90 -22.94
N THR A 9 29.88 -40.70 -21.88
CA THR A 9 28.66 -39.88 -21.93
C THR A 9 29.00 -38.42 -21.68
N LEU A 10 28.83 -37.59 -22.72
CA LEU A 10 28.95 -36.14 -22.73
C LEU A 10 27.89 -35.45 -21.86
N LEU A 11 28.31 -34.38 -21.18
CA LEU A 11 27.51 -33.46 -20.34
C LEU A 11 26.40 -32.73 -21.12
N LEU A 12 25.27 -32.49 -20.45
CA LEU A 12 24.48 -31.26 -20.63
C LEU A 12 24.16 -30.66 -19.25
N THR A 13 25.01 -29.76 -18.76
CA THR A 13 24.64 -28.85 -17.67
C THR A 13 23.82 -27.71 -18.26
N ALA A 14 22.49 -27.79 -18.15
CA ALA A 14 21.62 -26.66 -18.45
C ALA A 14 21.78 -25.60 -17.35
N VAL A 15 22.65 -24.62 -17.59
CA VAL A 15 22.76 -23.44 -16.73
C VAL A 15 21.63 -22.49 -17.11
N SER A 16 20.49 -22.59 -16.43
CA SER A 16 19.42 -21.60 -16.58
C SER A 16 19.85 -20.30 -15.92
N THR A 17 20.43 -19.37 -16.69
CA THR A 17 20.58 -17.97 -16.25
C THR A 17 19.22 -17.30 -16.35
N VAL A 18 18.45 -17.35 -15.25
CA VAL A 18 17.30 -16.46 -15.08
C VAL A 18 17.82 -15.03 -15.03
N VAL A 19 17.78 -14.34 -16.17
CA VAL A 19 17.99 -12.89 -16.22
C VAL A 19 16.78 -12.27 -15.55
N ALA A 20 16.89 -12.00 -14.25
CA ALA A 20 15.96 -11.13 -13.56
C ALA A 20 16.05 -9.77 -14.24
N LEU A 21 15.09 -9.47 -15.11
CA LEU A 21 14.89 -8.12 -15.63
C LEU A 21 14.87 -7.19 -14.42
N PRO A 22 15.64 -6.09 -14.43
CA PRO A 22 15.55 -5.10 -13.37
C PRO A 22 14.17 -4.46 -13.49
N ASN A 23 13.19 -5.05 -12.80
CA ASN A 23 12.01 -4.31 -12.40
C ASN A 23 12.56 -3.24 -11.49
N THR A 24 12.71 -2.01 -12.00
CA THR A 24 12.86 -0.84 -11.17
C THR A 24 11.60 -0.78 -10.32
N LEU A 25 11.64 -1.46 -9.18
CA LEU A 25 10.62 -1.36 -8.14
C LEU A 25 10.64 0.10 -7.73
N GLU A 26 9.73 0.89 -8.31
CA GLU A 26 9.52 2.25 -7.88
C GLU A 26 9.11 2.15 -6.42
N LYS A 27 10.04 2.57 -5.54
CA LYS A 27 9.83 2.57 -4.11
C LYS A 27 8.63 3.46 -3.87
N ARG A 28 7.49 2.87 -3.51
CA ARG A 28 6.29 3.59 -3.07
C ARG A 28 6.68 4.38 -1.81
N ALA A 29 7.12 5.61 -2.00
CA ALA A 29 7.55 6.46 -0.93
C ALA A 29 6.29 7.03 -0.26
N VAL A 30 6.19 6.83 1.05
CA VAL A 30 5.18 7.50 1.85
C VAL A 30 5.42 9.00 1.76
N THR A 31 4.38 9.75 1.42
CA THR A 31 4.42 11.21 1.40
C THR A 31 3.91 11.72 2.74
N CYS A 32 4.81 12.13 3.63
CA CYS A 32 4.44 12.84 4.84
C CYS A 32 4.09 14.29 4.52
N ARG A 33 3.09 14.82 5.22
CA ARG A 33 2.61 16.20 5.06
C ARG A 33 2.62 16.93 6.39
N ASP A 34 3.75 16.82 7.07
CA ASP A 34 4.08 17.52 8.31
C ASP A 34 4.42 19.00 8.08
N ASP A 35 4.55 19.41 6.81
CA ASP A 35 4.67 20.79 6.32
C ASP A 35 3.40 21.63 6.55
N LEU A 36 2.26 20.98 6.76
CA LEU A 36 0.97 21.63 6.93
C LEU A 36 0.75 22.15 8.37
N PRO A 37 -0.07 23.20 8.56
CA PRO A 37 -0.36 23.73 9.89
C PRO A 37 -1.04 22.68 10.77
N ASN A 38 -0.87 22.79 12.10
CA ASN A 38 -1.48 21.86 13.06
C ASN A 38 -3.01 21.71 12.92
N SER A 39 -3.69 22.72 12.36
CA SER A 39 -5.12 22.69 12.06
C SER A 39 -5.52 21.73 10.94
N GLU A 40 -4.57 21.18 10.20
CA GLU A 40 -4.74 20.23 9.08
C GLU A 40 -4.29 18.80 9.45
N LEU A 41 -3.65 18.64 10.62
CA LEU A 41 -3.11 17.37 11.07
C LEU A 41 -4.16 16.55 11.82
N ALA A 42 -4.23 15.27 11.48
CA ALA A 42 -5.11 14.31 12.12
C ALA A 42 -4.52 13.84 13.47
N ASN A 43 -5.35 13.19 14.28
CA ASN A 43 -4.91 12.55 15.52
C ASN A 43 -4.41 11.13 15.21
N ALA A 44 -3.20 10.79 15.65
CA ALA A 44 -2.60 9.49 15.39
C ALA A 44 -3.36 8.33 16.04
N ASN A 45 -3.91 8.50 17.24
CA ASN A 45 -4.69 7.46 17.92
C ASN A 45 -6.03 7.20 17.22
N GLU A 46 -6.69 8.26 16.73
CA GLU A 46 -7.92 8.12 15.94
C GLU A 46 -7.62 7.42 14.60
N ALA A 47 -6.48 7.73 13.97
CA ALA A 47 -6.02 7.05 12.77
C ALA A 47 -5.72 5.56 13.02
N ALA A 48 -5.03 5.24 14.11
CA ALA A 48 -4.75 3.86 14.53
C ALA A 48 -6.05 3.05 14.71
N ALA A 49 -7.03 3.61 15.44
CA ALA A 49 -8.33 2.96 15.61
C ALA A 49 -9.07 2.73 14.29
N CYS A 50 -8.93 3.64 13.32
CA CYS A 50 -9.45 3.44 11.97
C CYS A 50 -8.71 2.34 11.20
N ILE A 51 -7.39 2.26 11.34
CA ILE A 51 -6.56 1.20 10.74
C ILE A 51 -6.98 -0.17 11.30
N ASP A 52 -7.12 -0.28 12.61
CA ASP A 52 -7.54 -1.52 13.28
C ASP A 52 -8.94 -1.95 12.81
N TYR A 53 -9.87 -0.99 12.70
CA TYR A 53 -11.19 -1.26 12.14
C TYR A 53 -11.09 -1.80 10.71
N LEU A 54 -10.34 -1.13 9.82
CA LEU A 54 -10.17 -1.58 8.43
C LEU A 54 -9.49 -2.95 8.34
N ALA A 55 -8.49 -3.23 9.18
CA ALA A 55 -7.86 -4.54 9.26
C ALA A 55 -8.85 -5.63 9.73
N SER A 56 -9.76 -5.30 10.65
CA SER A 56 -10.77 -6.23 11.17
C SER A 56 -11.83 -6.65 10.14
N LEU A 57 -12.05 -5.86 9.09
CA LEU A 57 -12.99 -6.18 8.01
C LEU A 57 -12.50 -7.32 7.10
N GLY A 58 -11.22 -7.70 7.18
CA GLY A 58 -10.63 -8.75 6.36
C GLY A 58 -10.74 -8.45 4.86
N ASN A 59 -11.24 -9.42 4.08
CA ASN A 59 -11.28 -9.35 2.61
C ASN A 59 -12.46 -8.53 2.06
N GLN A 60 -12.90 -7.50 2.79
CA GLN A 60 -13.97 -6.63 2.32
C GLN A 60 -13.45 -5.69 1.23
N ALA A 61 -14.17 -5.68 0.11
CA ALA A 61 -13.92 -4.77 -0.99
C ALA A 61 -14.29 -3.33 -0.59
N CYS A 62 -13.41 -2.38 -0.88
CA CYS A 62 -13.70 -0.96 -0.78
C CYS A 62 -13.56 -0.33 -2.17
N VAL A 63 -14.44 0.62 -2.44
CA VAL A 63 -14.48 1.36 -3.70
C VAL A 63 -13.94 2.76 -3.43
N ALA A 64 -12.88 3.16 -4.13
CA ALA A 64 -12.46 4.56 -4.19
C ALA A 64 -12.88 5.17 -5.53
N THR A 65 -13.23 6.45 -5.51
CA THR A 65 -13.50 7.27 -6.70
C THR A 65 -12.41 8.33 -6.86
N ILE A 66 -12.39 9.03 -7.99
CA ILE A 66 -11.52 10.19 -8.20
C ILE A 66 -11.79 11.34 -7.21
N SER A 67 -13.02 11.45 -6.70
CA SER A 67 -13.42 12.46 -5.70
C SER A 67 -12.97 12.11 -4.28
N GLY A 68 -12.42 10.91 -4.08
CA GLY A 68 -12.09 10.39 -2.76
C GLY A 68 -13.30 9.79 -2.05
N GLN A 69 -13.08 8.68 -1.34
CA GLN A 69 -14.09 7.98 -0.55
C GLN A 69 -13.60 7.82 0.88
N SER A 70 -14.46 8.13 1.85
CA SER A 70 -14.14 7.93 3.26
C SER A 70 -14.29 6.45 3.60
N PHE A 71 -13.20 5.81 4.01
CA PHE A 71 -13.21 4.42 4.45
C PHE A 71 -13.46 4.29 5.94
N CYS A 72 -12.89 5.22 6.71
CA CYS A 72 -13.15 5.33 8.13
C CYS A 72 -13.05 6.80 8.56
N ARG A 73 -13.89 7.18 9.51
CA ARG A 73 -13.82 8.46 10.21
C ARG A 73 -13.98 8.23 11.71
N ARG A 74 -13.10 8.85 12.49
CA ARG A 74 -13.12 8.87 13.95
C ARG A 74 -12.78 10.28 14.40
N GLY A 75 -13.72 10.93 15.11
CA GLY A 75 -13.57 12.33 15.50
C GLY A 75 -13.29 13.23 14.28
N ASN A 76 -12.17 13.94 14.36
CA ASN A 76 -11.72 14.83 13.27
C ASN A 76 -10.75 14.14 12.30
N THR A 77 -10.47 12.86 12.47
CA THR A 77 -9.57 12.08 11.63
C THR A 77 -10.33 11.22 10.64
N GLN A 78 -9.90 11.23 9.38
CA GLN A 78 -10.46 10.42 8.31
C GLN A 78 -9.35 9.73 7.52
N ILE A 79 -9.58 8.46 7.21
CA ILE A 79 -8.83 7.72 6.20
C ILE A 79 -9.66 7.73 4.91
N THR A 80 -9.08 8.31 3.86
CA THR A 80 -9.71 8.46 2.55
C THR A 80 -8.94 7.64 1.52
N GLY A 81 -9.67 6.97 0.63
CA GLY A 81 -9.10 6.38 -0.59
C GLY A 81 -9.43 7.23 -1.81
N LEU A 82 -8.45 7.49 -2.66
CA LEU A 82 -8.62 8.16 -3.94
C LEU A 82 -8.18 7.23 -5.07
N ALA A 83 -9.04 7.06 -6.07
CA ALA A 83 -8.67 6.33 -7.27
C ALA A 83 -7.65 7.13 -8.09
N ARG A 84 -6.54 6.49 -8.47
CA ARG A 84 -5.48 7.04 -9.31
C ARG A 84 -5.43 6.26 -10.63
N GLY A 85 -5.30 6.98 -11.74
CA GLY A 85 -5.23 6.40 -13.09
C GLY A 85 -6.57 6.45 -13.84
N ALA A 86 -6.60 7.27 -14.91
CA ALA A 86 -7.69 7.54 -15.85
C ALA A 86 -9.03 8.11 -15.25
N PRO A 87 -9.66 9.09 -15.92
CA PRO A 87 -10.66 10.00 -15.33
C PRO A 87 -12.01 9.38 -14.93
N THR A 88 -12.28 8.11 -15.27
CA THR A 88 -13.58 7.44 -15.02
C THR A 88 -13.49 6.27 -14.04
N ARG A 89 -12.34 6.05 -13.39
CA ARG A 89 -12.13 4.79 -12.65
C ARG A 89 -12.58 4.87 -11.20
N THR A 90 -13.54 4.00 -10.86
CA THR A 90 -13.62 3.41 -9.53
C THR A 90 -12.46 2.41 -9.38
N SER A 91 -11.65 2.58 -8.34
CA SER A 91 -10.65 1.56 -7.96
C SER A 91 -11.28 0.63 -6.94
N THR A 92 -11.65 -0.56 -7.39
CA THR A 92 -12.06 -1.69 -6.54
C THR A 92 -10.86 -2.57 -6.27
N CYS A 93 -10.52 -2.74 -4.99
CA CYS A 93 -9.61 -3.78 -4.56
C CYS A 93 -10.43 -4.87 -3.88
N TYR A 94 -10.27 -6.14 -4.28
CA TYR A 94 -10.96 -7.26 -3.62
C TYR A 94 -10.50 -7.44 -2.16
N LEU A 95 -9.29 -6.96 -1.83
CA LEU A 95 -8.69 -6.96 -0.50
C LEU A 95 -8.52 -5.54 0.06
N CYS A 96 -9.34 -4.58 -0.39
CA CYS A 96 -9.08 -3.15 -0.18
C CYS A 96 -8.95 -2.81 1.31
N SER A 97 -9.75 -3.39 2.19
CA SER A 97 -9.69 -3.07 3.62
C SER A 97 -8.32 -3.41 4.23
N GLN A 98 -7.75 -4.57 3.91
CA GLN A 98 -6.39 -4.95 4.37
C GLN A 98 -5.30 -4.14 3.69
N GLU A 99 -5.38 -3.94 2.37
CA GLU A 99 -4.37 -3.19 1.61
C GLU A 99 -4.35 -1.69 1.99
N VAL A 100 -5.52 -1.11 2.27
CA VAL A 100 -5.69 0.25 2.79
C VAL A 100 -5.20 0.33 4.22
N ALA A 101 -5.54 -0.63 5.08
CA ALA A 101 -5.04 -0.67 6.46
C ALA A 101 -3.51 -0.73 6.49
N ARG A 102 -2.89 -1.56 5.64
CA ARG A 102 -1.43 -1.61 5.50
C ARG A 102 -0.84 -0.30 4.96
N GLY A 103 -1.46 0.27 3.93
CA GLY A 103 -1.04 1.55 3.36
C GLY A 103 -1.09 2.69 4.36
N ALA A 104 -2.18 2.78 5.13
CA ALA A 104 -2.39 3.74 6.21
C ALA A 104 -1.47 3.49 7.41
N GLY A 105 -1.24 2.22 7.78
CA GLY A 105 -0.29 1.84 8.82
C GLY A 105 1.11 2.37 8.52
N LEU A 106 1.56 2.24 7.27
CA LEU A 106 2.86 2.78 6.89
C LEU A 106 2.92 4.33 6.94
N ILE A 107 1.80 5.02 6.68
CA ILE A 107 1.71 6.48 6.89
C ILE A 107 1.82 6.79 8.37
N LEU A 108 1.10 6.06 9.22
CA LEU A 108 1.15 6.24 10.67
C LEU A 108 2.57 6.01 11.20
N ASP A 109 3.25 4.95 10.77
CA ASP A 109 4.60 4.61 11.23
C ASP A 109 5.66 5.65 10.83
N ARG A 110 5.50 6.30 9.67
CA ARG A 110 6.52 7.20 9.09
C ARG A 110 6.23 8.67 9.27
N CYS A 111 4.95 9.05 9.38
CA CYS A 111 4.52 10.44 9.39
C CYS A 111 3.89 10.86 10.72
N THR A 112 3.83 9.98 11.72
CA THR A 112 3.43 10.38 13.07
C THR A 112 4.54 11.22 13.70
N ARG A 113 4.14 12.38 14.19
CA ARG A 113 4.98 13.33 14.92
C ARG A 113 4.94 13.02 16.41
N GLY A 114 5.93 13.52 17.15
CA GLY A 114 6.03 13.36 18.60
C GLY A 114 4.88 13.99 19.41
N ASP A 115 4.09 14.89 18.80
CA ASP A 115 2.90 15.50 19.39
C ASP A 115 1.60 14.68 19.18
N GLY A 116 1.72 13.44 18.68
CA GLY A 116 0.59 12.55 18.43
C GLY A 116 -0.26 12.96 17.23
N LYS A 117 0.30 13.77 16.33
CA LYS A 117 -0.34 14.19 15.08
C LYS A 117 0.21 13.44 13.88
N VAL A 118 -0.63 13.26 12.86
CA VAL A 118 -0.26 12.58 11.63
C VAL A 118 -0.93 13.24 10.43
N ARG A 119 -0.19 13.32 9.32
CA ARG A 119 -0.73 13.60 8.00
C ARG A 119 0.18 12.97 6.96
N GLY A 120 -0.40 12.29 6.00
CA GLY A 120 0.35 11.80 4.87
C GLY A 120 -0.52 10.97 3.93
N ALA A 121 0.08 10.63 2.80
CA ALA A 121 -0.51 9.80 1.78
C ALA A 121 0.44 8.71 1.34
N ASN A 122 -0.11 7.56 1.02
CA ASN A 122 0.62 6.40 0.53
C ASN A 122 -0.30 5.59 -0.38
N GLU A 123 0.25 4.86 -1.33
CA GLU A 123 -0.56 3.92 -2.11
C GLU A 123 -1.02 2.76 -1.23
N ALA A 124 -2.20 2.23 -1.53
CA ALA A 124 -2.61 0.95 -0.96
C ALA A 124 -1.58 -0.12 -1.34
N TRP A 125 -1.30 -1.01 -0.40
CA TRP A 125 -0.39 -2.12 -0.67
C TRP A 125 -0.99 -2.98 -1.81
N GLY A 126 -0.14 -3.57 -2.66
CA GLY A 126 -0.60 -4.38 -3.81
C GLY A 126 -1.41 -3.67 -4.92
N ASN A 127 -1.89 -2.44 -4.72
CA ASN A 127 -2.71 -1.69 -5.69
C ASN A 127 -2.25 -0.22 -5.82
N GLY A 128 -1.46 0.06 -6.85
CA GLY A 128 -0.96 1.42 -7.17
C GLY A 128 -2.02 2.38 -7.70
N ASN A 129 -3.24 1.90 -7.94
CA ASN A 129 -4.35 2.72 -8.44
C ASN A 129 -5.22 3.27 -7.32
N LEU A 130 -4.81 3.12 -6.06
CA LEU A 130 -5.54 3.64 -4.91
C LEU A 130 -4.57 4.36 -3.97
N LEU A 131 -4.75 5.67 -3.84
CA LEU A 131 -4.02 6.49 -2.88
C LEU A 131 -4.81 6.53 -1.58
N VAL A 132 -4.18 6.12 -0.49
CA VAL A 132 -4.66 6.26 0.88
C VAL A 132 -4.14 7.58 1.43
N ASP A 133 -5.01 8.38 2.05
CA ASP A 133 -4.64 9.64 2.68
C ASP A 133 -5.24 9.70 4.09
N ILE A 134 -4.40 9.99 5.09
CA ILE A 134 -4.82 10.27 6.46
C ILE A 134 -4.93 11.78 6.60
N ARG A 135 -6.15 12.26 6.85
CA ARG A 135 -6.47 13.69 6.87
C ARG A 135 -7.31 14.09 8.07
N ARG A 136 -7.19 15.36 8.44
CA ARG A 136 -8.17 16.00 9.31
C ARG A 136 -9.37 16.48 8.48
N VAL A 137 -10.56 16.37 9.05
CA VAL A 137 -11.79 16.88 8.45
C VAL A 137 -12.58 17.61 9.53
N VAL A 138 -12.73 18.91 9.36
CA VAL A 138 -13.60 19.74 10.20
C VAL A 138 -15.07 19.47 9.88
N GLN A 139 -15.92 19.51 10.90
CA GLN A 139 -17.37 19.39 10.76
C GLN A 139 -18.00 20.70 10.32
#